data_AF-A0A8C9ET98-F1
#
_entry.id   AF-A0A8C9ET98-F1
#
_cell.length_a   1.000
_cell.length_b   1.000
_cell.length_c   1.000
_cell.angle_alpha   90.00
_cell.angle_beta   90.00
_cell.angle_gamma   90.00
#
_symmetry.space_group_name_H-M   'P 1'
#
loop_
_entity.id
_entity.type
_entity.pdbx_description
1 polymer ?
#
loop_
_entity_poly.entity_id
_entity_poly.type
_entity_poly.pdbx_seq_one_letter_code
_entity_poly.pdbx_strand_id
1 'polypeptide(L)'
;MDLKGICLLFVILAVALISSTEGKPPSRCQCRIAARERRNCGPPGISAADCRKAGCCFNASVPGVPWCFTAKPKRVRKVCPADPRIRVNCGYPGITAKECLSRRCCFRAHPAGVP
;
A
#
# COMPACT_ATOMS: atom_id res chain seq x y z
N MET A 1 -12.22 -42.66 -2.84
CA MET A 1 -11.12 -41.81 -3.32
C MET A 1 -9.84 -42.35 -2.72
N ASP A 2 -8.97 -42.96 -3.53
CA ASP A 2 -7.72 -43.54 -3.03
C ASP A 2 -6.75 -42.49 -2.50
N LEU A 3 -5.83 -42.89 -1.62
CA LEU A 3 -4.83 -42.03 -0.99
C LEU A 3 -4.05 -41.17 -2.00
N LYS A 4 -3.80 -41.70 -3.20
CA LYS A 4 -3.20 -40.96 -4.33
C LYS A 4 -4.05 -39.78 -4.80
N GLY A 5 -5.37 -39.96 -4.89
CA GLY A 5 -6.31 -38.91 -5.28
C GLY A 5 -6.42 -37.81 -4.22
N ILE A 6 -6.36 -38.19 -2.94
CA ILE A 6 -6.34 -37.25 -1.81
C ILE A 6 -5.05 -36.42 -1.83
N CYS A 7 -3.88 -37.06 -1.99
CA CYS A 7 -2.61 -36.34 -2.14
C CYS A 7 -2.60 -35.39 -3.34
N LEU A 8 -3.13 -35.82 -4.48
CA LEU A 8 -3.21 -34.96 -5.67
C LEU A 8 -4.06 -33.71 -5.40
N LEU A 9 -5.20 -33.88 -4.74
CA LEU A 9 -6.09 -32.78 -4.34
C LEU A 9 -5.41 -31.80 -3.38
N PHE A 10 -4.68 -32.30 -2.37
CA PHE A 10 -3.92 -31.45 -1.45
C PHE A 10 -2.81 -30.66 -2.15
N VAL A 11 -2.10 -31.27 -3.11
CA VAL A 11 -1.08 -30.59 -3.91
C VAL A 11 -1.71 -29.48 -4.77
N ILE A 12 -2.85 -29.75 -5.40
CA ILE A 12 -3.57 -28.75 -6.22
C ILE A 12 -4.06 -27.58 -5.36
N LEU A 13 -4.64 -27.84 -4.18
CA LEU A 13 -5.09 -26.82 -3.24
C LEU A 13 -3.92 -25.98 -2.71
N ALA A 14 -2.77 -26.59 -2.42
CA ALA A 14 -1.57 -25.88 -2.00
C ALA A 14 -1.03 -24.96 -3.11
N VAL A 15 -1.00 -25.42 -4.36
CA VAL A 15 -0.57 -24.61 -5.53
C VAL A 15 -1.52 -23.44 -5.79
N ALA A 16 -2.82 -23.63 -5.62
CA ALA A 16 -3.82 -22.56 -5.76
C ALA A 16 -3.66 -21.46 -4.69
N LEU A 17 -3.28 -21.82 -3.45
CA LEU A 17 -3.07 -20.86 -2.35
C LEU A 17 -1.79 -20.02 -2.49
N ILE A 18 -0.79 -20.51 -3.23
CA ILE A 18 0.47 -19.77 -3.48
C ILE A 18 0.28 -18.71 -4.57
N SER A 19 -0.72 -18.89 -5.43
CA SER A 19 -0.94 -18.10 -6.64
C SER A 19 -1.86 -16.92 -6.35
N SER A 20 -1.32 -15.85 -5.78
CA SER A 20 -1.66 -14.43 -6.08
C SER A 20 -1.39 -13.54 -4.87
N THR A 21 -0.12 -13.14 -4.69
CA THR A 21 0.19 -11.92 -3.95
C THR A 21 0.38 -10.77 -4.94
N GLU A 22 -0.67 -10.44 -5.69
CA GLU A 22 -0.67 -9.18 -6.44
C GLU A 22 -0.80 -8.03 -5.44
N GLY A 23 0.35 -7.48 -5.06
CA GLY A 23 0.44 -6.34 -4.17
C GLY A 23 0.22 -5.04 -4.93
N LYS A 24 -0.51 -4.10 -4.33
CA LYS A 24 -0.61 -2.75 -4.90
C LYS A 24 0.79 -2.13 -5.01
N PRO A 25 1.22 -1.66 -6.19
CA PRO A 25 2.58 -1.14 -6.38
C PRO A 25 2.86 0.01 -5.41
N PRO A 26 4.06 0.03 -4.79
CA PRO A 26 4.42 1.04 -3.80
C PRO A 26 4.70 2.40 -4.45
N SER A 27 4.55 3.46 -3.66
CA SER A 27 4.91 4.81 -4.12
C SER A 27 6.43 5.03 -4.08
N ARG A 28 6.94 6.00 -4.86
CA ARG A 28 8.37 6.36 -4.85
C ARG A 28 8.90 6.65 -3.45
N CYS A 29 8.12 7.31 -2.60
CA CYS A 29 8.51 7.63 -1.22
C CYS A 29 8.67 6.37 -0.36
N GLN A 30 7.86 5.34 -0.60
CA GLN A 30 7.96 4.07 0.13
C GLN A 30 9.21 3.29 -0.24
N CYS A 31 9.79 3.52 -1.42
CA CYS A 31 11.01 2.87 -1.89
C CYS A 31 12.30 3.59 -1.49
N ARG A 32 12.22 4.74 -0.79
CA ARG A 32 13.40 5.45 -0.27
C ARG A 32 13.93 4.77 1.00
N ILE A 33 14.57 3.62 0.84
CA ILE A 33 15.21 2.83 1.91
C ILE A 33 16.70 2.75 1.62
N ALA A 34 17.54 2.98 2.63
CA ALA A 34 19.00 2.86 2.49
C ALA A 34 19.36 1.43 2.08
N ALA A 35 20.34 1.26 1.19
CA ALA A 35 20.69 -0.04 0.61
C ALA A 35 20.89 -1.14 1.67
N ARG A 36 21.60 -0.82 2.76
CA ARG A 36 21.87 -1.71 3.90
C ARG A 36 20.64 -2.08 4.74
N GLU A 37 19.56 -1.30 4.66
CA GLU A 37 18.32 -1.51 5.43
C GLU A 37 17.26 -2.28 4.63
N ARG A 38 17.56 -2.59 3.36
CA ARG A 38 16.64 -3.30 2.47
C ARG A 38 16.43 -4.73 2.97
N ARG A 39 15.17 -5.11 3.16
CA ARG A 39 14.76 -6.50 3.41
C ARG A 39 14.23 -7.12 2.14
N ASN A 40 14.74 -8.31 1.79
CA ASN A 40 14.34 -9.04 0.60
C ASN A 40 12.82 -9.24 0.53
N CYS A 41 12.25 -9.09 -0.67
CA CYS A 41 10.82 -9.29 -0.91
C CYS A 41 10.51 -10.25 -2.09
N GLY A 42 11.53 -10.72 -2.81
CA GLY A 42 11.32 -11.61 -3.95
C GLY A 42 12.35 -12.73 -4.03
N PRO A 43 12.11 -13.75 -4.87
CA PRO A 43 13.12 -14.74 -5.19
C PRO A 43 14.34 -14.11 -5.89
N PRO A 44 15.51 -14.79 -5.87
CA PRO A 44 16.67 -14.36 -6.63
C PRO A 44 16.35 -14.30 -8.13
N GLY A 45 16.89 -13.29 -8.82
CA GLY A 45 16.66 -13.10 -10.26
C GLY A 45 15.26 -12.59 -10.64
N ILE A 46 14.40 -12.23 -9.68
CA ILE A 46 13.07 -11.67 -9.97
C ILE A 46 13.18 -10.45 -10.90
N SER A 47 12.28 -10.39 -11.90
CA SER A 47 12.21 -9.25 -12.80
C SER A 47 11.77 -7.99 -12.04
N ALA A 48 12.17 -6.82 -12.55
CA ALA A 48 11.73 -5.56 -11.97
C ALA A 48 10.21 -5.38 -12.01
N ALA A 49 9.55 -5.96 -13.02
CA ALA A 49 8.09 -5.92 -13.17
C ALA A 49 7.41 -6.79 -12.11
N ASP A 50 7.85 -8.03 -11.95
CA ASP A 50 7.24 -8.97 -10.99
C ASP A 50 7.48 -8.52 -9.55
N CYS A 51 8.64 -7.94 -9.25
CA CYS A 51 8.91 -7.37 -7.93
C CYS A 51 7.92 -6.24 -7.58
N ARG A 52 7.64 -5.36 -8.54
CA ARG A 52 6.66 -4.27 -8.35
C ARG A 52 5.23 -4.81 -8.25
N LYS A 53 4.92 -5.86 -9.01
CA LYS A 53 3.63 -6.55 -9.00
C LYS A 53 3.37 -7.28 -7.68
N ALA A 54 4.43 -7.74 -7.01
CA ALA A 54 4.38 -8.26 -5.65
C ALA A 54 4.18 -7.16 -4.58
N GLY A 55 4.02 -5.89 -4.97
CA GLY A 55 3.88 -4.76 -4.04
C GLY A 55 5.20 -4.28 -3.43
N CYS A 56 6.34 -4.62 -4.05
CA CYS A 56 7.67 -4.30 -3.54
C CYS A 56 8.45 -3.33 -4.42
N CYS A 57 9.56 -2.85 -3.89
CA CYS A 57 10.43 -1.87 -4.51
C CYS A 57 11.58 -2.58 -5.23
N PHE A 58 11.92 -2.10 -6.43
CA PHE A 58 13.05 -2.63 -7.20
C PHE A 58 14.12 -1.57 -7.41
N ASN A 59 15.38 -1.87 -7.08
CA ASN A 59 16.55 -1.05 -7.41
C ASN A 59 17.83 -1.91 -7.45
N ALA A 60 18.40 -2.07 -8.63
CA ALA A 60 19.59 -2.88 -8.89
C ALA A 60 20.91 -2.09 -8.90
N SER A 61 20.89 -0.80 -8.55
CA SER A 61 22.04 0.10 -8.66
C SER A 61 23.12 -0.14 -7.60
N VAL A 62 22.83 -0.95 -6.58
CA VAL A 62 23.77 -1.26 -5.48
C VAL A 62 23.98 -2.78 -5.43
N PRO A 63 25.22 -3.28 -5.62
CA PRO A 63 25.52 -4.69 -5.49
C PRO A 63 25.52 -5.14 -4.02
N GLY A 64 25.41 -6.45 -3.79
CA GLY A 64 25.51 -7.05 -2.45
C GLY A 64 24.31 -6.81 -1.52
N VAL A 65 23.22 -6.20 -2.01
CA VAL A 65 21.98 -5.96 -1.26
C VAL A 65 20.77 -6.44 -2.06
N PRO A 66 19.61 -6.68 -1.42
CA PRO A 66 18.40 -7.07 -2.13
C PRO A 66 17.97 -6.00 -3.15
N TRP A 67 17.83 -6.43 -4.40
CA TRP A 67 17.31 -5.56 -5.47
C TRP A 67 15.79 -5.44 -5.41
N CYS A 68 15.10 -6.53 -5.08
CA CYS A 68 13.69 -6.53 -4.74
C CYS A 68 13.52 -6.48 -3.23
N PHE A 69 12.95 -5.40 -2.70
CA PHE A 69 12.89 -5.17 -1.26
C PHE A 69 11.55 -4.61 -0.80
N THR A 70 11.23 -4.89 0.45
CA THR A 70 9.97 -4.47 1.10
C THR A 70 9.84 -2.95 1.11
N ALA A 71 8.67 -2.45 0.73
CA ALA A 71 8.36 -1.04 0.76
C ALA A 71 8.09 -0.56 2.21
N LYS A 72 8.32 0.73 2.50
CA LYS A 72 7.88 1.31 3.77
C LYS A 72 6.35 1.21 3.91
N PRO A 73 5.83 1.05 5.14
CA PRO A 73 4.40 1.13 5.40
C PRO A 73 3.79 2.41 4.83
N LYS A 74 2.57 2.32 4.30
CA LYS A 74 1.85 3.50 3.81
C LYS A 74 1.58 4.43 4.99
N ARG A 75 2.13 5.65 4.94
CA ARG A 75 1.75 6.72 5.86
C ARG A 75 0.76 7.63 5.13
N VAL A 76 -0.52 7.49 5.45
CA VAL A 76 -1.54 8.45 5.00
C VAL A 76 -1.47 9.63 5.96
N ARG A 77 -0.95 10.77 5.49
CA ARG A 77 -1.06 12.02 6.25
C ARG A 77 -2.46 12.56 6.01
N LYS A 78 -3.13 13.00 7.08
CA LYS A 78 -4.34 13.81 6.93
C LYS A 78 -3.97 15.07 6.16
N VAL A 79 -4.55 15.23 4.97
CA VAL A 79 -4.42 16.44 4.16
C VAL A 79 -5.70 17.24 4.36
N CYS A 80 -5.55 18.54 4.61
CA CYS A 80 -6.67 19.48 4.65
C CYS A 80 -6.54 20.40 3.44
N PRO A 81 -7.17 20.06 2.30
CA PRO A 81 -7.03 20.82 1.07
C PRO A 81 -7.43 22.29 1.25
N ALA A 82 -6.59 23.19 0.72
CA ALA A 82 -6.93 24.60 0.69
C ALA A 82 -8.07 24.88 -0.30
N ASP A 83 -7.98 24.28 -1.50
CA ASP A 83 -9.00 24.40 -2.54
C ASP A 83 -10.29 23.68 -2.12
N PRO A 84 -11.44 24.39 -2.02
CA PRO A 84 -12.71 23.80 -1.64
C PRO A 84 -13.27 22.80 -2.66
N ARG A 85 -12.88 22.88 -3.94
CA ARG A 85 -13.40 21.99 -5.01
C ARG A 85 -12.96 20.54 -4.85
N ILE A 86 -11.89 20.30 -4.11
CA ILE A 86 -11.35 18.96 -3.85
C ILE A 86 -11.61 18.50 -2.41
N ARG A 87 -12.37 19.27 -1.63
CA ARG A 87 -12.78 18.85 -0.29
C ARG A 87 -13.94 17.87 -0.40
N VAL A 88 -13.90 16.85 0.46
CA VAL A 88 -14.99 15.90 0.62
C VAL A 88 -15.73 16.27 1.90
N ASN A 89 -17.04 16.51 1.80
CA ASN A 89 -17.86 16.84 2.96
C ASN A 89 -17.88 15.65 3.94
N CYS A 90 -17.51 15.91 5.18
CA CYS A 90 -17.59 14.94 6.27
C CYS A 90 -18.18 15.56 7.56
N GLY A 91 -18.91 16.66 7.40
CA GLY A 91 -19.60 17.39 8.46
C GLY A 91 -21.10 17.52 8.17
N TYR A 92 -21.72 18.59 8.67
CA TYR A 92 -23.08 19.00 8.36
C TYR A 92 -23.24 20.51 8.67
N PRO A 93 -24.25 21.22 8.12
CA PRO A 93 -24.46 22.64 8.40
C PRO A 93 -24.59 22.92 9.89
N GLY A 94 -23.82 23.90 10.40
CA GLY A 94 -23.83 24.27 11.82
C GLY A 94 -22.92 23.40 12.72
N ILE A 95 -22.20 22.41 12.18
CA ILE A 95 -21.23 21.63 12.96
C ILE A 95 -20.18 22.53 13.60
N THR A 96 -19.84 22.29 14.87
CA THR A 96 -18.78 23.04 15.56
C THR A 96 -17.38 22.59 15.08
N ALA A 97 -16.39 23.48 15.16
CA ALA A 97 -15.01 23.13 14.84
C ALA A 97 -14.50 21.93 15.66
N LYS A 98 -14.84 21.89 16.96
CA LYS A 98 -14.45 20.82 17.88
C LYS A 98 -15.01 19.46 17.45
N GLU A 99 -16.29 19.42 17.10
CA GLU A 99 -16.95 18.19 16.66
C GLU A 99 -16.45 17.72 15.29
N CYS A 100 -16.23 18.64 14.34
CA CYS A 100 -15.62 18.29 13.06
C CYS A 100 -14.22 17.65 13.25
N LEU A 101 -13.39 18.24 14.13
CA LEU A 101 -12.07 17.72 14.42
C LEU A 101 -12.10 16.36 15.16
N SER A 102 -13.07 16.13 16.06
CA SER A 102 -13.22 14.84 16.75
C SER A 102 -13.61 13.70 15.80
N ARG A 103 -14.36 14.02 14.73
CA ARG A 103 -14.65 13.11 13.60
C ARG A 103 -13.45 12.88 12.68
N ARG A 104 -12.25 13.33 13.07
CA ARG A 104 -10.99 13.28 12.31
C ARG A 104 -11.04 14.03 10.97
N CYS A 105 -11.97 14.96 10.81
CA CYS A 105 -12.10 15.83 9.64
C CYS A 105 -11.30 17.13 9.76
N CYS A 106 -11.18 17.87 8.65
CA CYS A 106 -10.62 19.22 8.64
C CYS A 106 -11.78 20.23 8.72
N PHE A 107 -11.69 21.23 9.59
CA PHE A 107 -12.70 22.28 9.69
C PHE A 107 -12.22 23.56 9.00
N ARG A 108 -13.03 24.10 8.08
CA ARG A 108 -12.82 25.42 7.47
C ARG A 108 -14.17 26.12 7.30
N ALA A 109 -14.38 27.20 8.05
CA ALA A 109 -15.62 27.98 7.98
C ALA A 109 -15.74 28.85 6.71
N HIS A 110 -14.64 29.06 5.98
CA HIS A 110 -14.59 29.96 4.83
C HIS A 110 -13.93 29.29 3.59
N PRO A 111 -14.43 29.58 2.37
CA PRO A 111 -15.67 30.33 2.10
C PRO A 111 -16.93 29.55 2.54
N ALA A 112 -18.07 30.22 2.66
CA ALA A 112 -19.34 29.56 2.95
C ALA A 112 -19.84 28.78 1.71
N GLY A 113 -20.74 27.81 1.91
CA GLY A 113 -21.36 27.06 0.82
C GLY A 113 -20.46 25.99 0.17
N VAL A 114 -19.32 25.67 0.79
CA VAL A 114 -18.43 24.58 0.38
C VAL A 114 -18.14 23.64 1.55
N PRO A 115 -17.73 22.39 1.28
CA PRO A 115 -17.25 21.48 2.32
C PRO A 115 -16.04 21.97 3.14
#